data_AF-A0A1I1TS92-F1
#
_entry.id   AF-A0A1I1TS92-F1
#
_cell.length_a   1.000
_cell.length_b   1.000
_cell.length_c   1.000
_cell.angle_alpha   90.00
_cell.angle_beta   90.00
_cell.angle_gamma   90.00
#
_symmetry.space_group_name_H-M   'P 1'
#
loop_
_entity.id
_entity.type
_entity.pdbx_description
1 polymer ?
#
loop_
_entity_poly.entity_id
_entity_poly.type
_entity_poly.pdbx_seq_one_letter_code
_entity_poly.pdbx_strand_id
1 'polypeptide(L)'
;MCDPAANACTSCVAHEQCPSGACNIATGACFEDALWVDRQAACDGDGSEEAPFCEIQDAIATIPTDTPTIVRVRSGPTTYKTKIDVGSNLIVAIAGEGGSATIDVDVDALLVNDDARVYLKDLRFVGSSMSAGNGLVCLNAEVWTDRVEFSSRESVAVDAIGCTLQIRRSRLYANPGGGIKVDKGKARIENSFVTSNGGNFSQYGGVHVVSGGELDIVYSTIIGNNSDATADSLHCADPGPVTLRNVVLFGQSQATSVSCDGATASDSLVDSNLLAGRNVTVEVSAQSAWFKDAASGDFHVKAGAPFAELGRWRTDDPAVDYDGDPRPDVDLAPDWAGADRLP
;
A
#
# COMPACT_ATOMS: atom_id res chain seq x y z
N MET A 1 -11.08 8.22 -20.89
CA MET A 1 -10.61 9.53 -21.41
C MET A 1 -10.79 9.53 -22.91
N CYS A 2 -11.20 10.62 -23.55
CA CYS A 2 -11.32 10.64 -25.01
C CYS A 2 -10.16 11.42 -25.62
N ASP A 3 -9.39 10.77 -26.48
CA ASP A 3 -8.38 11.40 -27.32
C ASP A 3 -9.09 11.96 -28.56
N PRO A 4 -9.25 13.30 -28.66
CA PRO A 4 -9.92 13.92 -29.80
C PRO A 4 -9.12 13.82 -31.10
N ALA A 5 -7.80 13.57 -31.04
CA ALA A 5 -6.97 13.36 -32.21
C ALA A 5 -7.14 11.94 -32.78
N ALA A 6 -7.33 10.95 -31.91
CA ALA A 6 -7.57 9.56 -32.29
C ALA A 6 -9.06 9.21 -32.51
N ASN A 7 -9.99 10.10 -32.14
CA ASN A 7 -11.43 9.81 -32.06
C ASN A 7 -11.74 8.53 -31.27
N ALA A 8 -10.94 8.24 -30.24
CA ALA A 8 -11.04 7.02 -29.44
C ALA A 8 -10.98 7.37 -27.95
N CYS A 9 -11.76 6.65 -27.14
CA CYS A 9 -11.67 6.79 -25.69
C CYS A 9 -10.84 5.64 -25.11
N THR A 10 -9.73 5.97 -24.48
CA THR A 10 -8.84 5.03 -23.78
C THR A 10 -9.27 4.86 -22.34
N SER A 11 -9.16 3.63 -21.85
CA SER A 11 -9.29 3.27 -20.43
C SER A 11 -8.20 3.94 -19.62
N CYS A 12 -8.55 4.51 -18.47
CA CYS A 12 -7.56 4.96 -17.50
C CYS A 12 -6.94 3.75 -16.77
N VAL A 13 -5.67 3.89 -16.42
CA VAL A 13 -4.86 2.94 -15.63
C VAL A 13 -4.20 3.61 -14.42
N ALA A 14 -4.30 4.94 -14.32
CA ALA A 14 -3.83 5.73 -13.19
C ALA A 14 -4.82 6.84 -12.84
N HIS A 15 -4.81 7.29 -11.59
CA HIS A 15 -5.72 8.34 -11.10
C HIS A 15 -5.52 9.67 -11.82
N GLU A 16 -4.27 10.02 -12.10
CA GLU A 16 -3.84 11.27 -12.73
C GLU A 16 -4.30 11.43 -14.18
N GLN A 17 -4.73 10.33 -14.81
CA GLN A 17 -5.28 10.33 -16.16
C GLN A 17 -6.72 10.85 -16.22
N CYS A 18 -7.44 10.83 -15.10
CA CYS A 18 -8.82 11.30 -15.06
C CYS A 18 -8.90 12.78 -14.70
N PRO A 19 -9.77 13.57 -15.35
CA PRO A 19 -10.01 14.97 -14.96
C PRO A 19 -10.48 15.11 -13.50
N SER A 20 -11.22 14.12 -13.01
CA SER A 20 -11.62 14.04 -11.60
C SER A 20 -10.45 13.70 -10.67
N GLY A 21 -9.30 13.28 -11.19
CA GLY A 21 -8.18 12.80 -10.39
C GLY A 21 -8.41 11.41 -9.79
N ALA A 22 -9.45 10.66 -10.22
CA ALA A 22 -9.63 9.28 -9.85
C ALA A 22 -10.09 8.39 -11.02
N CYS A 23 -9.36 7.29 -11.20
CA CYS A 23 -9.67 6.21 -12.13
C CYS A 23 -10.26 5.02 -11.37
N ASN A 24 -11.35 4.47 -11.87
CA ASN A 24 -11.79 3.13 -11.53
C ASN A 24 -10.92 2.15 -12.33
N ILE A 25 -9.75 1.83 -11.78
CA ILE A 25 -8.71 1.03 -12.47
C ILE A 25 -9.24 -0.35 -12.89
N ALA A 26 -10.24 -0.89 -12.17
CA ALA A 26 -10.86 -2.17 -12.52
C ALA A 26 -11.65 -2.12 -13.83
N THR A 27 -12.22 -0.97 -14.20
CA THR A 27 -13.05 -0.80 -15.41
C THR A 27 -12.43 0.11 -16.46
N GLY A 28 -11.44 0.92 -16.07
CA GLY A 28 -10.86 1.96 -16.91
C GLY A 28 -11.72 3.22 -17.07
N ALA A 29 -12.80 3.36 -16.30
CA ALA A 29 -13.65 4.55 -16.29
C ALA A 29 -13.18 5.58 -15.26
N CYS A 30 -13.41 6.87 -15.54
CA CYS A 30 -13.16 7.93 -14.56
C CYS A 30 -14.36 8.09 -13.63
N PHE A 31 -14.11 8.44 -12.37
CA PHE A 31 -15.18 8.85 -11.45
C PHE A 31 -15.73 10.21 -11.91
N GLU A 32 -17.05 10.39 -11.90
CA GLU A 32 -17.72 11.62 -12.32
C GLU A 32 -18.44 12.30 -11.15
N ASP A 33 -19.17 11.52 -10.35
CA ASP A 33 -19.84 12.02 -9.14
C ASP A 33 -18.83 12.32 -8.04
N ALA A 34 -18.97 13.48 -7.39
CA ALA A 34 -18.05 13.93 -6.37
C ALA A 34 -18.77 14.44 -5.11
N LEU A 35 -18.23 14.08 -3.95
CA LEU A 35 -18.55 14.64 -2.64
C LEU A 35 -17.31 15.27 -2.05
N TRP A 36 -17.49 16.35 -1.30
CA TRP A 36 -16.41 17.12 -0.69
C TRP A 36 -16.44 16.99 0.82
N VAL A 37 -15.25 16.84 1.40
CA VAL A 37 -15.05 16.69 2.83
C VAL A 37 -13.95 17.65 3.26
N ASP A 38 -14.23 18.48 4.27
CA ASP A 38 -13.27 19.38 4.88
C ASP A 38 -13.46 19.42 6.40
N ARG A 39 -12.43 18.98 7.13
CA ARG A 39 -12.45 18.94 8.60
C ARG A 39 -12.75 20.29 9.26
N GLN A 40 -12.46 21.40 8.58
CA GLN A 40 -12.68 22.77 9.07
C GLN A 40 -14.07 23.32 8.75
N ALA A 41 -14.85 22.64 7.91
CA ALA A 41 -16.21 23.04 7.57
C ALA A 41 -17.20 22.76 8.70
N ALA A 42 -18.39 23.35 8.58
CA ALA A 42 -19.50 23.04 9.48
C ALA A 42 -20.01 21.61 9.22
N CYS A 43 -20.39 20.90 10.28
CA CYS A 43 -20.80 19.49 10.21
C CYS A 43 -22.26 19.28 9.77
N ASP A 44 -22.85 20.27 9.11
CA ASP A 44 -24.20 20.26 8.54
C ASP A 44 -24.20 20.51 7.02
N GLY A 45 -23.03 20.41 6.38
CA GLY A 45 -22.87 20.48 4.93
C GLY A 45 -23.59 19.35 4.19
N ASP A 46 -23.85 19.57 2.90
CA ASP A 46 -24.55 18.63 2.01
C ASP A 46 -23.60 17.82 1.11
N GLY A 47 -22.29 18.05 1.23
CA GLY A 47 -21.26 17.37 0.45
C GLY A 47 -20.91 18.06 -0.88
N SER A 48 -21.54 19.20 -1.20
CA SER A 48 -21.11 20.07 -2.28
C SER A 48 -19.75 20.72 -1.98
N GLU A 49 -19.10 21.30 -3.00
CA GLU A 49 -17.82 22.01 -2.81
C GLU A 49 -18.00 23.25 -1.91
N GLU A 50 -19.14 23.92 -2.01
CA GLU A 50 -19.49 25.10 -1.21
C GLU A 50 -19.92 24.77 0.22
N ALA A 51 -20.49 23.58 0.45
CA ALA A 51 -20.94 23.10 1.75
C ALA A 51 -20.48 21.65 1.99
N PRO A 52 -19.16 21.41 2.14
CA PRO A 52 -18.62 20.06 2.29
C PRO A 52 -19.02 19.43 3.62
N PHE A 53 -19.02 18.09 3.68
CA PHE A 53 -19.11 17.37 4.95
C PHE A 53 -17.87 17.64 5.81
N CYS A 54 -17.99 17.52 7.14
CA CYS A 54 -16.85 17.71 8.04
C CYS A 54 -16.07 16.42 8.35
N GLU A 55 -16.69 15.24 8.14
CA GLU A 55 -16.06 13.93 8.33
C GLU A 55 -16.26 13.05 7.08
N ILE A 56 -15.30 12.17 6.81
CA ILE A 56 -15.31 11.32 5.61
C ILE A 56 -16.48 10.34 5.63
N GLN A 57 -16.81 9.79 6.82
CA GLN A 57 -17.89 8.83 6.97
C GLN A 57 -19.26 9.39 6.60
N ASP A 58 -19.50 10.68 6.85
CA ASP A 58 -20.78 11.33 6.52
C ASP A 58 -20.98 11.36 5.00
N ALA A 59 -19.90 11.62 4.24
CA ALA A 59 -19.94 11.51 2.77
C ALA A 59 -20.23 10.08 2.32
N ILE A 60 -19.49 9.10 2.86
CA ILE A 60 -19.66 7.67 2.50
C ILE A 60 -21.10 7.21 2.73
N ALA A 61 -21.74 7.63 3.83
CA ALA A 61 -23.11 7.25 4.17
C ALA A 61 -24.17 7.75 3.17
N THR A 62 -23.84 8.73 2.32
CA THR A 62 -24.75 9.28 1.31
C THR A 62 -24.59 8.67 -0.08
N ILE A 63 -23.52 7.90 -0.30
CA ILE A 63 -23.22 7.32 -1.62
C ILE A 63 -24.28 6.25 -1.95
N PRO A 64 -25.00 6.36 -3.07
CA PRO A 64 -25.88 5.31 -3.53
C PRO A 64 -25.09 4.07 -3.96
N THR A 65 -25.64 2.87 -3.74
CA THR A 65 -25.06 1.63 -4.26
C THR A 65 -24.90 1.69 -5.76
N ASP A 66 -23.83 1.08 -6.28
CA ASP A 66 -23.50 1.03 -7.72
C ASP A 66 -23.28 2.39 -8.42
N THR A 67 -23.23 3.50 -7.68
CA THR A 67 -22.83 4.81 -8.21
C THR A 67 -21.36 5.07 -7.85
N PRO A 68 -20.42 5.01 -8.82
CA PRO A 68 -19.02 5.32 -8.55
C PRO A 68 -18.82 6.78 -8.17
N THR A 69 -18.53 7.04 -6.90
CA THR A 69 -18.37 8.39 -6.36
C THR A 69 -16.94 8.62 -5.86
N ILE A 70 -16.36 9.79 -6.16
CA ILE A 70 -15.13 10.26 -5.52
C ILE A 70 -15.47 11.12 -4.30
N VAL A 71 -14.90 10.79 -3.15
CA VAL A 71 -14.88 11.64 -1.95
C VAL A 71 -13.54 12.39 -1.93
N ARG A 72 -13.60 13.70 -2.15
CA ARG A 72 -12.46 14.61 -2.08
C ARG A 72 -12.27 15.07 -0.65
N VAL A 73 -11.13 14.72 -0.07
CA VAL A 73 -10.83 14.95 1.33
C VAL A 73 -9.79 16.05 1.45
N ARG A 74 -10.21 17.24 1.88
CA ARG A 74 -9.28 18.36 2.08
C ARG A 74 -8.22 17.98 3.10
N SER A 75 -6.96 18.13 2.71
CA SER A 75 -5.84 18.02 3.63
C SER A 75 -5.70 19.29 4.46
N GLY A 76 -5.21 19.16 5.68
CA GLY A 76 -5.09 20.29 6.60
C GLY A 76 -4.44 19.89 7.92
N PRO A 77 -4.26 20.86 8.84
CA PRO A 77 -3.61 20.63 10.14
C PRO A 77 -4.48 19.85 11.13
N THR A 78 -5.78 19.74 10.88
CA THR A 78 -6.73 19.02 11.74
C THR A 78 -7.02 17.65 11.14
N THR A 79 -6.93 16.62 11.96
CA THR A 79 -7.14 15.23 11.53
C THR A 79 -8.63 14.86 11.55
N TYR A 80 -9.00 13.94 10.66
CA TYR A 80 -10.32 13.31 10.65
C TYR A 80 -10.44 12.30 11.78
N LYS A 81 -11.59 12.29 12.45
CA LYS A 81 -11.76 11.62 13.76
C LYS A 81 -12.81 10.53 13.76
N THR A 82 -13.41 10.25 12.61
CA THR A 82 -14.41 9.20 12.48
C THR A 82 -13.86 8.02 11.70
N LYS A 83 -14.14 6.80 12.19
CA LYS A 83 -13.89 5.56 11.44
C LYS A 83 -14.59 5.63 10.09
N ILE A 84 -13.91 5.16 9.04
CA ILE A 84 -14.51 4.98 7.73
C ILE A 84 -15.02 3.54 7.61
N ASP A 85 -16.30 3.38 7.30
CA ASP A 85 -16.99 2.12 7.10
C ASP A 85 -17.65 2.15 5.72
N VAL A 86 -17.03 1.45 4.77
CA VAL A 86 -17.54 1.30 3.41
C VAL A 86 -18.42 0.06 3.38
N GLY A 87 -19.73 0.28 3.27
CA GLY A 87 -20.72 -0.78 3.15
C GLY A 87 -20.55 -1.61 1.87
N SER A 88 -21.24 -2.75 1.85
CA SER A 88 -21.20 -3.69 0.73
C SER A 88 -21.65 -3.06 -0.60
N ASN A 89 -21.08 -3.51 -1.71
CA ASN A 89 -21.43 -3.08 -3.09
C ASN A 89 -21.22 -1.58 -3.37
N LEU A 90 -20.47 -0.85 -2.53
CA LEU A 90 -20.10 0.53 -2.82
C LEU A 90 -18.88 0.58 -3.76
N ILE A 91 -18.88 1.56 -4.66
CA ILE A 91 -17.73 1.87 -5.52
C ILE A 91 -17.30 3.28 -5.17
N VAL A 92 -16.18 3.43 -4.48
CA VAL A 92 -15.76 4.74 -3.96
C VAL A 92 -14.27 4.98 -4.14
N ALA A 93 -13.92 6.17 -4.60
CA ALA A 93 -12.57 6.69 -4.47
C ALA A 93 -12.50 7.68 -3.30
N ILE A 94 -11.54 7.54 -2.39
CA ILE A 94 -11.29 8.49 -1.31
C ILE A 94 -9.92 9.10 -1.57
N ALA A 95 -9.89 10.38 -1.91
CA ALA A 95 -8.69 11.04 -2.40
C ALA A 95 -8.40 12.33 -1.62
N GLY A 96 -7.18 12.44 -1.09
CA GLY A 96 -6.68 13.66 -0.49
C GLY A 96 -6.59 14.81 -1.51
N GLU A 97 -6.95 16.01 -1.07
CA GLU A 97 -6.86 17.24 -1.85
C GLU A 97 -5.89 18.22 -1.19
N GLY A 98 -4.97 18.78 -1.99
CA GLY A 98 -3.93 19.70 -1.51
C GLY A 98 -2.75 19.01 -0.80
N GLY A 99 -2.73 17.67 -0.77
CA GLY A 99 -1.76 16.85 -0.06
C GLY A 99 -2.43 15.65 0.60
N SER A 100 -1.71 14.97 1.51
CA SER A 100 -2.25 13.80 2.18
C SER A 100 -3.15 14.16 3.37
N ALA A 101 -4.43 13.82 3.28
CA ALA A 101 -5.36 13.98 4.39
C ALA A 101 -5.06 12.96 5.50
N THR A 102 -5.13 13.38 6.77
CA THR A 102 -4.76 12.54 7.92
C THR A 102 -5.98 12.11 8.71
N ILE A 103 -6.14 10.79 8.86
CA ILE A 103 -7.17 10.12 9.64
C ILE A 103 -6.50 9.56 10.90
N ASP A 104 -7.01 9.91 12.07
CA ASP A 104 -6.41 9.60 13.36
C ASP A 104 -7.50 9.21 14.36
N VAL A 105 -7.75 7.89 14.44
CA VAL A 105 -8.82 7.28 15.23
C VAL A 105 -8.31 6.09 16.05
N ASP A 106 -8.91 5.83 17.21
CA ASP A 106 -8.44 4.77 18.14
C ASP A 106 -9.04 3.38 17.89
N VAL A 107 -9.86 3.24 16.84
CA VAL A 107 -10.48 1.98 16.36
C VAL A 107 -9.95 1.64 14.98
N ASP A 108 -10.40 0.54 14.35
CA ASP A 108 -10.09 0.26 12.93
C ASP A 108 -10.38 1.51 12.08
N ALA A 109 -9.39 2.01 11.36
CA ALA A 109 -9.53 3.31 10.70
C ALA A 109 -10.37 3.25 9.43
N LEU A 110 -10.24 2.16 8.68
CA LEU A 110 -11.03 1.87 7.49
C LEU A 110 -11.49 0.40 7.50
N LEU A 111 -12.80 0.18 7.42
CA LEU A 111 -13.41 -1.12 7.15
C LEU A 111 -14.02 -1.11 5.75
N VAL A 112 -13.70 -2.11 4.94
CA VAL A 112 -14.26 -2.33 3.60
C VAL A 112 -14.96 -3.69 3.59
N ASN A 113 -16.28 -3.67 3.37
CA ASN A 113 -17.13 -4.85 3.44
C ASN A 113 -17.43 -5.46 2.06
N ASP A 114 -18.09 -6.63 2.09
CA ASP A 114 -18.28 -7.54 0.95
C ASP A 114 -18.66 -6.84 -0.37
N ASP A 115 -17.96 -7.22 -1.44
CA ASP A 115 -18.18 -6.75 -2.82
C ASP A 115 -18.02 -5.23 -3.04
N ALA A 116 -17.49 -4.49 -2.06
CA ALA A 116 -17.09 -3.11 -2.25
C ALA A 116 -15.81 -2.99 -3.10
N ARG A 117 -15.68 -1.88 -3.83
CA ARG A 117 -14.48 -1.49 -4.58
C ARG A 117 -14.01 -0.11 -4.14
N VAL A 118 -12.87 -0.06 -3.47
CA VAL A 118 -12.35 1.16 -2.84
C VAL A 118 -11.01 1.55 -3.44
N TYR A 119 -10.88 2.82 -3.81
CA TYR A 119 -9.63 3.41 -4.31
C TYR A 119 -9.16 4.49 -3.36
N LEU A 120 -7.98 4.35 -2.78
CA LEU A 120 -7.41 5.28 -1.81
C LEU A 120 -6.24 6.01 -2.44
N LYS A 121 -6.21 7.35 -2.30
CA LYS A 121 -5.13 8.16 -2.86
C LYS A 121 -4.77 9.32 -1.96
N ASP A 122 -3.48 9.52 -1.70
CA ASP A 122 -2.98 10.65 -0.92
C ASP A 122 -3.65 10.72 0.48
N LEU A 123 -3.54 9.64 1.27
CA LEU A 123 -4.14 9.53 2.61
C LEU A 123 -3.11 9.05 3.64
N ARG A 124 -3.29 9.42 4.90
CA ARG A 124 -2.50 8.93 6.03
C ARG A 124 -3.42 8.44 7.13
N PHE A 125 -3.36 7.15 7.41
CA PHE A 125 -4.02 6.51 8.53
C PHE A 125 -3.00 6.36 9.65
N VAL A 126 -3.02 7.30 10.58
CA VAL A 126 -2.08 7.34 11.70
C VAL A 126 -2.74 6.76 12.95
N GLY A 127 -1.92 6.23 13.84
CA GLY A 127 -2.34 5.83 15.17
C GLY A 127 -1.44 6.39 16.25
N SER A 128 -1.69 5.93 17.46
CA SER A 128 -0.89 6.18 18.65
C SER A 128 -0.77 4.89 19.46
N SER A 129 0.02 4.90 20.54
CA SER A 129 0.08 3.78 21.49
C SER A 129 -1.26 3.45 22.18
N MET A 130 -2.32 4.23 21.91
CA MET A 130 -3.68 3.99 22.40
C MET A 130 -4.61 3.46 21.30
N SER A 131 -4.15 3.37 20.04
CA SER A 131 -4.97 3.04 18.88
C SER A 131 -5.10 1.53 18.68
N ALA A 132 -6.02 0.88 19.40
CA ALA A 132 -6.16 -0.58 19.41
C ALA A 132 -6.63 -1.21 18.08
N GLY A 133 -6.91 -0.43 17.05
CA GLY A 133 -7.45 -0.89 15.77
C GLY A 133 -6.44 -0.97 14.64
N ASN A 134 -6.80 -1.71 13.61
CA ASN A 134 -6.06 -1.84 12.36
C ASN A 134 -6.05 -0.53 11.57
N GLY A 135 -5.15 -0.41 10.60
CA GLY A 135 -5.22 0.65 9.59
C GLY A 135 -6.39 0.41 8.62
N LEU A 136 -6.32 -0.69 7.89
CA LEU A 136 -7.35 -1.17 6.96
C LEU A 136 -7.76 -2.59 7.32
N VAL A 137 -9.07 -2.82 7.43
CA VAL A 137 -9.69 -4.15 7.44
C VAL A 137 -10.47 -4.31 6.14
N CYS A 138 -10.13 -5.33 5.36
CA CYS A 138 -10.79 -5.65 4.11
C CYS A 138 -11.43 -7.04 4.20
N LEU A 139 -12.73 -7.14 3.91
CA LEU A 139 -13.51 -8.37 3.94
C LEU A 139 -14.18 -8.60 2.58
N ASN A 140 -13.73 -9.63 1.85
CA ASN A 140 -14.25 -10.05 0.54
C ASN A 140 -14.51 -8.90 -0.45
N ALA A 141 -13.55 -7.97 -0.54
CA ALA A 141 -13.67 -6.74 -1.31
C ALA A 141 -12.41 -6.48 -2.16
N GLU A 142 -12.44 -5.41 -2.96
CA GLU A 142 -11.27 -4.96 -3.73
C GLU A 142 -10.80 -3.59 -3.27
N VAL A 143 -9.50 -3.45 -2.97
CA VAL A 143 -8.91 -2.20 -2.51
C VAL A 143 -7.64 -1.87 -3.28
N TRP A 144 -7.57 -0.65 -3.80
CA TRP A 144 -6.39 -0.07 -4.41
C TRP A 144 -5.88 1.08 -3.55
N THR A 145 -4.57 1.13 -3.30
CA THR A 145 -3.93 2.26 -2.64
C THR A 145 -2.88 2.87 -3.55
N ASP A 146 -2.79 4.19 -3.53
CA ASP A 146 -1.74 4.94 -4.22
C ASP A 146 -1.30 6.12 -3.35
N ARG A 147 -0.05 6.11 -2.86
CA ARG A 147 0.43 7.13 -1.91
C ARG A 147 -0.40 7.19 -0.64
N VAL A 148 -0.59 6.02 -0.03
CA VAL A 148 -1.26 5.86 1.25
C VAL A 148 -0.26 5.44 2.32
N GLU A 149 -0.33 6.09 3.48
CA GLU A 149 0.45 5.73 4.66
C GLU A 149 -0.46 5.06 5.71
N PHE A 150 -0.04 3.90 6.23
CA PHE A 150 -0.58 3.29 7.44
C PHE A 150 0.54 3.24 8.47
N SER A 151 0.45 4.07 9.51
CA SER A 151 1.55 4.19 10.46
C SER A 151 1.14 4.27 11.91
N SER A 152 1.93 3.68 12.80
CA SER A 152 1.73 3.75 14.25
C SER A 152 0.36 3.24 14.69
N ARG A 153 -0.26 2.33 13.92
CA ARG A 153 -1.47 1.61 14.30
C ARG A 153 -1.05 0.51 15.28
N GLU A 154 -1.62 0.45 16.48
CA GLU A 154 -1.17 -0.51 17.52
C GLU A 154 -1.32 -1.96 17.04
N SER A 155 -2.37 -2.22 16.26
CA SER A 155 -2.60 -3.51 15.60
C SER A 155 -1.86 -3.59 14.26
N VAL A 156 -2.44 -4.25 13.24
CA VAL A 156 -1.80 -4.43 11.94
C VAL A 156 -2.13 -3.28 11.01
N ALA A 157 -1.23 -2.96 10.08
CA ALA A 157 -1.47 -1.92 9.09
C ALA A 157 -2.62 -2.31 8.15
N VAL A 158 -2.61 -3.54 7.64
CA VAL A 158 -3.64 -4.09 6.75
C VAL A 158 -3.98 -5.53 7.14
N ASP A 159 -5.25 -5.81 7.42
CA ASP A 159 -5.81 -7.16 7.55
C ASP A 159 -6.80 -7.42 6.42
N ALA A 160 -6.41 -8.25 5.45
CA ALA A 160 -7.25 -8.62 4.31
C ALA A 160 -7.68 -10.07 4.39
N ILE A 161 -9.00 -10.28 4.32
CA ILE A 161 -9.64 -11.59 4.36
C ILE A 161 -10.48 -11.75 3.09
N GLY A 162 -10.05 -12.64 2.19
CA GLY A 162 -10.73 -12.89 0.92
C GLY A 162 -10.69 -11.72 -0.07
N CYS A 163 -9.77 -10.77 0.11
CA CYS A 163 -9.72 -9.55 -0.70
C CYS A 163 -8.81 -9.64 -1.92
N THR A 164 -9.05 -8.75 -2.88
CA THR A 164 -8.06 -8.36 -3.89
C THR A 164 -7.44 -7.03 -3.49
N LEU A 165 -6.15 -7.03 -3.16
CA LEU A 165 -5.40 -5.82 -2.78
C LEU A 165 -4.40 -5.42 -3.86
N GLN A 166 -4.32 -4.12 -4.13
CA GLN A 166 -3.25 -3.50 -4.92
C GLN A 166 -2.68 -2.34 -4.11
N ILE A 167 -1.46 -2.47 -3.62
CA ILE A 167 -0.78 -1.47 -2.81
C ILE A 167 0.33 -0.85 -3.64
N ARG A 168 0.16 0.41 -4.06
CA ARG A 168 1.12 1.14 -4.89
C ARG A 168 1.67 2.35 -4.16
N ARG A 169 2.98 2.60 -4.27
CA ARG A 169 3.64 3.82 -3.75
C ARG A 169 3.23 4.15 -2.32
N SER A 170 3.07 3.13 -1.48
CA SER A 170 2.46 3.26 -0.16
C SER A 170 3.45 2.86 0.92
N ARG A 171 3.21 3.35 2.13
CA ARG A 171 4.10 3.12 3.27
C ARG A 171 3.32 2.52 4.44
N LEU A 172 3.73 1.34 4.86
CA LEU A 172 3.19 0.65 6.02
C LEU A 172 4.32 0.56 7.04
N TYR A 173 4.25 1.44 8.05
CA TYR A 173 5.39 1.76 8.89
C TYR A 173 5.08 1.81 10.38
N ALA A 174 5.91 1.16 11.20
CA ALA A 174 5.83 1.26 12.66
C ALA A 174 4.48 0.82 13.25
N ASN A 175 3.87 -0.22 12.69
CA ASN A 175 2.63 -0.81 13.22
C ASN A 175 2.99 -2.02 14.11
N PRO A 176 2.89 -1.94 15.45
CA PRO A 176 3.39 -2.98 16.35
C PRO A 176 2.70 -4.34 16.23
N GLY A 177 1.47 -4.39 15.72
CA GLY A 177 0.78 -5.67 15.47
C GLY A 177 1.25 -6.38 14.21
N GLY A 178 1.86 -5.67 13.27
CA GLY A 178 2.39 -6.20 12.00
C GLY A 178 2.05 -5.33 10.80
N GLY A 179 2.64 -5.65 9.64
CA GLY A 179 2.40 -4.95 8.38
C GLY A 179 1.11 -5.44 7.72
N ILE A 180 1.21 -6.45 6.87
CA ILE A 180 0.13 -6.91 6.00
C ILE A 180 -0.21 -8.37 6.30
N LYS A 181 -1.50 -8.67 6.46
CA LYS A 181 -2.03 -10.03 6.39
C LYS A 181 -2.88 -10.23 5.15
N VAL A 182 -2.63 -11.32 4.45
CA VAL A 182 -3.38 -11.81 3.29
C VAL A 182 -3.93 -13.20 3.64
N ASP A 183 -5.19 -13.25 4.03
CA ASP A 183 -5.89 -14.47 4.42
C ASP A 183 -6.93 -14.84 3.36
N LYS A 184 -6.59 -15.80 2.50
CA LYS A 184 -7.27 -16.00 1.20
C LYS A 184 -7.14 -14.74 0.31
N GLY A 185 -7.64 -14.84 -0.93
CA GLY A 185 -7.58 -13.72 -1.87
C GLY A 185 -6.16 -13.49 -2.40
N LYS A 186 -5.88 -12.28 -2.88
CA LYS A 186 -4.60 -11.94 -3.52
C LYS A 186 -4.17 -10.51 -3.21
N ALA A 187 -2.87 -10.31 -3.05
CA ALA A 187 -2.28 -8.99 -2.90
C ALA A 187 -1.16 -8.78 -3.92
N ARG A 188 -1.11 -7.58 -4.51
CA ARG A 188 0.05 -7.09 -5.25
C ARG A 188 0.59 -5.84 -4.58
N ILE A 189 1.89 -5.82 -4.32
CA ILE A 189 2.59 -4.72 -3.67
C ILE A 189 3.65 -4.18 -4.62
N GLU A 190 3.57 -2.89 -4.91
CA GLU A 190 4.36 -2.22 -5.95
C GLU A 190 4.93 -0.90 -5.42
N ASN A 191 6.24 -0.65 -5.62
CA ASN A 191 6.88 0.60 -5.22
C ASN A 191 6.60 1.00 -3.77
N SER A 192 6.51 0.04 -2.86
CA SER A 192 6.00 0.30 -1.52
C SER A 192 6.98 -0.12 -0.43
N PHE A 193 6.86 0.56 0.71
CA PHE A 193 7.65 0.30 1.90
C PHE A 193 6.80 -0.44 2.93
N VAL A 194 7.23 -1.64 3.34
CA VAL A 194 6.68 -2.38 4.50
C VAL A 194 7.80 -2.49 5.53
N THR A 195 7.89 -1.49 6.41
CA THR A 195 9.10 -1.29 7.22
C THR A 195 8.79 -1.10 8.70
N SER A 196 9.68 -1.61 9.55
CA SER A 196 9.60 -1.40 11.00
C SER A 196 8.28 -1.83 11.65
N ASN A 197 7.58 -2.82 11.09
CA ASN A 197 6.34 -3.35 11.65
C ASN A 197 6.59 -4.55 12.56
N GLY A 198 5.63 -4.81 13.44
CA GLY A 198 5.69 -5.87 14.43
C GLY A 198 6.54 -5.53 15.65
N GLY A 199 6.79 -6.53 16.49
CA GLY A 199 7.55 -6.39 17.73
C GLY A 199 7.51 -7.65 18.57
N ASN A 200 7.92 -7.54 19.83
CA ASN A 200 8.06 -8.68 20.76
C ASN A 200 6.74 -9.39 21.12
N PHE A 201 5.60 -8.94 20.59
CA PHE A 201 4.29 -9.53 20.85
C PHE A 201 3.50 -9.78 19.55
N SER A 202 4.08 -9.48 18.38
CA SER A 202 3.40 -9.63 17.11
C SER A 202 3.51 -11.07 16.60
N GLN A 203 2.42 -11.58 16.05
CA GLN A 203 2.41 -12.90 15.43
C GLN A 203 3.25 -12.96 14.17
N TYR A 204 3.46 -11.83 13.49
CA TYR A 204 4.31 -11.64 12.32
C TYR A 204 4.80 -10.20 12.25
N GLY A 205 5.83 -9.93 11.46
CA GLY A 205 6.40 -8.59 11.30
C GLY A 205 5.89 -7.89 10.05
N GLY A 206 6.45 -8.24 8.88
CA GLY A 206 6.22 -7.59 7.60
C GLY A 206 4.96 -8.07 6.91
N VAL A 207 5.03 -9.20 6.21
CA VAL A 207 3.93 -9.76 5.41
C VAL A 207 3.62 -11.19 5.85
N HIS A 208 2.34 -11.47 6.04
CA HIS A 208 1.82 -12.78 6.44
C HIS A 208 0.78 -13.29 5.45
N VAL A 209 1.04 -14.44 4.83
CA VAL A 209 0.15 -15.04 3.82
C VAL A 209 -0.39 -16.37 4.32
N VAL A 210 -1.72 -16.51 4.39
CA VAL A 210 -2.37 -17.69 4.96
C VAL A 210 -3.59 -18.16 4.17
N SER A 211 -4.01 -19.40 4.43
CA SER A 211 -5.30 -19.95 3.96
C SER A 211 -5.47 -19.92 2.44
N GLY A 212 -4.39 -20.14 1.68
CA GLY A 212 -4.37 -20.09 0.22
C GLY A 212 -4.27 -18.68 -0.36
N GLY A 213 -3.93 -17.67 0.45
CA GLY A 213 -3.69 -16.30 -0.04
C GLY A 213 -2.52 -16.23 -1.04
N GLU A 214 -2.62 -15.34 -2.03
CA GLU A 214 -1.59 -15.14 -3.05
C GLU A 214 -0.89 -13.79 -2.89
N LEU A 215 0.39 -13.73 -3.23
CA LEU A 215 1.20 -12.53 -3.07
C LEU A 215 2.15 -12.33 -4.26
N ASP A 216 2.05 -11.17 -4.90
CA ASP A 216 3.04 -10.67 -5.87
C ASP A 216 3.66 -9.37 -5.38
N ILE A 217 4.99 -9.31 -5.29
CA ILE A 217 5.69 -8.10 -4.85
C ILE A 217 6.68 -7.72 -5.94
N VAL A 218 6.58 -6.46 -6.39
CA VAL A 218 7.52 -5.89 -7.34
C VAL A 218 8.06 -4.56 -6.82
N TYR A 219 9.37 -4.32 -7.00
CA TYR A 219 9.98 -3.02 -6.69
C TYR A 219 9.60 -2.51 -5.29
N SER A 220 9.76 -3.32 -4.26
CA SER A 220 9.32 -2.96 -2.91
C SER A 220 10.38 -3.30 -1.87
N THR A 221 10.32 -2.60 -0.74
CA THR A 221 11.31 -2.69 0.33
C THR A 221 10.64 -3.19 1.61
N ILE A 222 11.07 -4.36 2.08
CA ILE A 222 10.55 -5.06 3.26
C ILE A 222 11.70 -5.25 4.25
N ILE A 223 11.81 -4.39 5.25
CA ILE A 223 13.01 -4.35 6.11
C ILE A 223 12.71 -3.77 7.49
N GLY A 224 13.47 -4.24 8.48
CA GLY A 224 13.38 -3.75 9.85
C GLY A 224 12.12 -4.20 10.58
N ASN A 225 11.35 -5.11 9.99
CA ASN A 225 10.21 -5.74 10.65
C ASN A 225 10.70 -6.75 11.70
N ASN A 226 9.85 -7.08 12.66
CA ASN A 226 10.19 -8.00 13.76
C ASN A 226 8.97 -8.84 14.15
N SER A 227 9.17 -10.10 14.48
CA SER A 227 8.17 -10.96 15.10
C SER A 227 8.76 -11.77 16.25
N ASP A 228 7.96 -12.01 17.29
CA ASP A 228 8.33 -12.91 18.39
C ASP A 228 8.01 -14.39 18.08
N ALA A 229 6.99 -14.63 17.25
CA ALA A 229 6.43 -15.96 17.05
C ALA A 229 6.83 -16.60 15.72
N THR A 230 7.05 -15.80 14.67
CA THR A 230 7.25 -16.30 13.31
C THR A 230 8.32 -15.50 12.56
N ALA A 231 8.32 -15.56 11.23
CA ALA A 231 9.30 -14.84 10.43
C ALA A 231 9.04 -13.33 10.41
N ASP A 232 10.14 -12.57 10.41
CA ASP A 232 10.15 -11.12 10.53
C ASP A 232 9.60 -10.43 9.28
N SER A 233 10.01 -10.86 8.09
CA SER A 233 9.73 -10.12 6.85
C SER A 233 8.66 -10.80 6.00
N LEU A 234 8.76 -12.12 5.83
CA LEU A 234 7.76 -12.89 5.08
C LEU A 234 7.46 -14.21 5.79
N HIS A 235 6.25 -14.33 6.30
CA HIS A 235 5.74 -15.55 6.90
C HIS A 235 4.57 -16.11 6.09
N CYS A 236 4.54 -17.42 5.87
CA CYS A 236 3.44 -18.08 5.20
C CYS A 236 3.00 -19.34 5.94
N ALA A 237 1.69 -19.55 6.00
CA ALA A 237 1.08 -20.78 6.50
C ALA A 237 -0.02 -21.23 5.53
N ASP A 238 0.27 -22.26 4.74
CA ASP A 238 -0.59 -22.72 3.62
C ASP A 238 -0.83 -21.61 2.59
N PRO A 239 0.20 -21.01 1.97
CA PRO A 239 0.02 -19.96 0.97
C PRO A 239 -0.40 -20.54 -0.39
N GLY A 240 -1.04 -19.70 -1.21
CA GLY A 240 -1.03 -19.86 -2.66
C GLY A 240 0.32 -19.42 -3.25
N PRO A 241 0.38 -19.04 -4.54
CA PRO A 241 1.61 -18.54 -5.15
C PRO A 241 2.15 -17.28 -4.45
N VAL A 242 3.46 -17.26 -4.18
CA VAL A 242 4.19 -16.12 -3.62
C VAL A 242 5.41 -15.80 -4.49
N THR A 243 5.39 -14.64 -5.14
CA THR A 243 6.42 -14.19 -6.07
C THR A 243 6.97 -12.82 -5.67
N LEU A 244 8.30 -12.69 -5.65
CA LEU A 244 9.00 -11.46 -5.34
C LEU A 244 9.96 -11.10 -6.48
N ARG A 245 9.96 -9.84 -6.90
CA ARG A 245 10.87 -9.35 -7.93
C ARG A 245 11.32 -7.92 -7.70
N ASN A 246 12.59 -7.64 -8.00
CA ASN A 246 13.15 -6.30 -7.80
C ASN A 246 12.96 -5.83 -6.34
N VAL A 247 13.04 -6.74 -5.36
CA VAL A 247 12.78 -6.43 -3.94
C VAL A 247 14.06 -6.26 -3.15
N VAL A 248 13.97 -5.47 -2.09
CA VAL A 248 14.91 -5.49 -0.97
C VAL A 248 14.19 -6.12 0.22
N LEU A 249 14.66 -7.26 0.72
CA LEU A 249 14.04 -7.97 1.83
C LEU A 249 15.06 -8.38 2.89
N PHE A 250 14.88 -7.89 4.12
CA PHE A 250 15.75 -8.24 5.25
C PHE A 250 14.95 -8.39 6.54
N GLY A 251 15.20 -9.46 7.31
CA GLY A 251 14.69 -9.64 8.66
C GLY A 251 15.65 -9.12 9.73
N GLN A 252 15.41 -9.48 10.99
CA GLN A 252 16.36 -9.22 12.08
C GLN A 252 17.61 -10.12 11.93
N SER A 253 17.43 -11.31 11.35
CA SER A 253 18.50 -12.23 10.99
C SER A 253 18.10 -13.09 9.80
N GLN A 254 19.09 -13.66 9.10
CA GLN A 254 18.86 -14.64 8.04
C GLN A 254 17.97 -15.82 8.48
N ALA A 255 18.05 -16.25 9.75
CA ALA A 255 17.29 -17.39 10.27
C ALA A 255 15.82 -17.06 10.55
N THR A 256 15.49 -15.79 10.79
CA THR A 256 14.15 -15.32 11.16
C THR A 256 13.48 -14.53 10.04
N SER A 257 14.18 -14.17 8.98
CA SER A 257 13.64 -13.28 7.93
C SER A 257 12.47 -13.86 7.14
N VAL A 258 12.57 -15.13 6.72
CA VAL A 258 11.59 -15.76 5.83
C VAL A 258 11.26 -17.16 6.32
N SER A 259 9.97 -17.45 6.40
CA SER A 259 9.41 -18.80 6.54
C SER A 259 8.21 -18.88 5.60
N CYS A 260 8.48 -19.17 4.34
CA CYS A 260 7.48 -19.25 3.28
C CYS A 260 7.93 -20.25 2.21
N ASP A 261 7.63 -21.53 2.43
CA ASP A 261 7.98 -22.58 1.49
C ASP A 261 7.29 -22.37 0.14
N GLY A 262 8.05 -22.50 -0.94
CA GLY A 262 7.55 -22.29 -2.31
C GLY A 262 7.54 -20.83 -2.78
N ALA A 263 7.86 -19.86 -1.92
CA ALA A 263 8.11 -18.49 -2.35
C ALA A 263 9.33 -18.44 -3.30
N THR A 264 9.25 -17.57 -4.31
CA THR A 264 10.35 -17.38 -5.26
C THR A 264 10.73 -15.91 -5.35
N ALA A 265 12.03 -15.66 -5.54
CA ALA A 265 12.54 -14.32 -5.81
C ALA A 265 13.39 -14.27 -7.08
N SER A 266 13.38 -13.13 -7.76
CA SER A 266 14.31 -12.82 -8.85
C SER A 266 14.71 -11.36 -8.87
N ASP A 267 15.92 -11.05 -9.34
CA ASP A 267 16.38 -9.67 -9.52
C ASP A 267 16.36 -8.86 -8.19
N SER A 268 16.65 -9.51 -7.06
CA SER A 268 16.36 -9.02 -5.71
C SER A 268 17.54 -9.14 -4.75
N LEU A 269 17.60 -8.24 -3.76
CA LEU A 269 18.52 -8.32 -2.63
C LEU A 269 17.77 -8.87 -1.42
N VAL A 270 18.21 -10.00 -0.89
CA VAL A 270 17.55 -10.68 0.24
C VAL A 270 18.57 -11.13 1.29
N ASP A 271 18.12 -11.48 2.49
CA ASP A 271 18.96 -12.15 3.50
C ASP A 271 18.66 -13.63 3.72
N SER A 272 17.60 -14.16 3.09
CA SER A 272 17.23 -15.57 3.24
C SER A 272 17.67 -16.42 2.04
N ASN A 273 18.40 -17.51 2.35
CA ASN A 273 18.74 -18.52 1.35
C ASN A 273 17.52 -19.26 0.77
N LEU A 274 16.36 -19.23 1.45
CA LEU A 274 15.12 -19.81 0.93
C LEU A 274 14.64 -19.11 -0.35
N LEU A 275 14.98 -17.83 -0.50
CA LEU A 275 14.64 -17.01 -1.67
C LEU A 275 15.75 -16.98 -2.71
N ALA A 276 16.80 -17.79 -2.57
CA ALA A 276 17.86 -17.86 -3.56
C ALA A 276 17.27 -18.27 -4.92
N GLY A 277 17.67 -17.55 -5.98
CA GLY A 277 17.06 -17.69 -7.29
C GLY A 277 17.83 -16.99 -8.38
N ARG A 278 17.16 -16.72 -9.50
CA ARG A 278 17.78 -16.04 -10.64
C ARG A 278 18.10 -14.59 -10.28
N ASN A 279 19.38 -14.20 -10.41
CA ASN A 279 19.84 -12.84 -10.16
C ASN A 279 19.43 -12.32 -8.77
N VAL A 280 19.48 -13.21 -7.77
CA VAL A 280 19.26 -12.86 -6.37
C VAL A 280 20.60 -12.77 -5.66
N THR A 281 20.85 -11.65 -5.00
CA THR A 281 21.99 -11.48 -4.11
C THR A 281 21.54 -11.78 -2.69
N VAL A 282 22.20 -12.73 -2.02
CA VAL A 282 21.93 -13.04 -0.61
C VAL A 282 23.01 -12.41 0.26
N GLU A 283 22.61 -11.45 1.11
CA GLU A 283 23.48 -10.77 2.06
C GLU A 283 23.04 -11.08 3.49
N VAL A 284 23.99 -11.35 4.39
CA VAL A 284 23.66 -11.80 5.75
C VAL A 284 22.97 -10.72 6.58
N SER A 285 23.23 -9.45 6.26
CA SER A 285 22.61 -8.31 6.93
C SER A 285 22.57 -7.06 6.07
N ALA A 286 21.53 -6.27 6.27
CA ALA A 286 21.41 -4.95 5.69
C ALA A 286 22.43 -3.98 6.29
N GLN A 287 23.12 -3.21 5.44
CA GLN A 287 24.00 -2.14 5.91
C GLN A 287 23.24 -0.82 5.97
N SER A 288 23.22 -0.17 7.13
CA SER A 288 22.57 1.14 7.30
C SER A 288 23.10 2.22 6.35
N ALA A 289 24.36 2.09 5.92
CA ALA A 289 24.99 2.98 4.94
C ALA A 289 24.31 2.95 3.56
N TRP A 290 23.55 1.90 3.23
CA TRP A 290 22.81 1.79 1.97
C TRP A 290 21.54 2.64 1.94
N PHE A 291 21.04 3.10 3.08
CA PHE A 291 19.72 3.72 3.19
C PHE A 291 19.82 5.13 3.77
N LYS A 292 18.88 6.01 3.41
CA LYS A 292 18.85 7.41 3.85
C LYS A 292 18.91 7.54 5.36
N ASP A 293 17.95 6.97 6.07
CA ASP A 293 17.86 6.97 7.53
C ASP A 293 17.10 5.73 8.06
N ALA A 294 17.78 4.59 8.03
CA ALA A 294 17.22 3.31 8.48
C ALA A 294 16.72 3.34 9.95
N ALA A 295 17.27 4.22 10.79
CA ALA A 295 16.89 4.33 12.20
C ALA A 295 15.49 4.95 12.38
N SER A 296 15.04 5.79 11.45
CA SER A 296 13.68 6.34 11.40
C SER A 296 12.77 5.59 10.41
N GLY A 297 13.23 4.43 9.93
CA GLY A 297 12.52 3.60 8.96
C GLY A 297 12.44 4.20 7.56
N ASP A 298 13.29 5.18 7.23
CA ASP A 298 13.44 5.73 5.88
C ASP A 298 14.49 4.91 5.13
N PHE A 299 13.99 3.95 4.34
CA PHE A 299 14.78 3.00 3.57
C PHE A 299 14.92 3.39 2.09
N HIS A 300 14.82 4.68 1.74
CA HIS A 300 15.24 5.12 0.40
C HIS A 300 16.71 4.77 0.21
N VAL A 301 17.03 4.15 -0.92
CA VAL A 301 18.37 3.70 -1.27
C VAL A 301 19.27 4.90 -1.54
N LYS A 302 20.46 4.92 -0.95
CA LYS A 302 21.50 5.92 -1.22
C LYS A 302 22.23 5.58 -2.51
N ALA A 303 22.71 6.62 -3.19
CA ALA A 303 23.66 6.46 -4.29
C ALA A 303 24.89 5.65 -3.84
N GLY A 304 25.34 4.73 -4.70
CA GLY A 304 26.50 3.86 -4.43
C GLY A 304 26.21 2.58 -3.64
N ALA A 305 24.94 2.30 -3.31
CA ALA A 305 24.57 0.98 -2.80
C ALA A 305 24.95 -0.12 -3.81
N PRO A 306 25.47 -1.28 -3.35
CA PRO A 306 26.08 -2.29 -4.23
C PRO A 306 25.07 -3.05 -5.12
N PHE A 307 23.78 -2.74 -5.00
CA PHE A 307 22.67 -3.38 -5.70
C PHE A 307 21.90 -2.42 -6.62
N ALA A 308 22.51 -1.27 -6.96
CA ALA A 308 21.91 -0.26 -7.83
C ALA A 308 21.54 -0.75 -9.25
N GLU A 309 22.16 -1.84 -9.71
CA GLU A 309 21.88 -2.47 -11.00
C GLU A 309 21.37 -3.91 -10.84
N LEU A 310 20.78 -4.26 -9.69
CA LEU A 310 20.32 -5.62 -9.43
C LEU A 310 18.94 -5.90 -10.05
N GLY A 311 18.03 -4.92 -9.93
CA GLY A 311 16.69 -4.98 -10.50
C GLY A 311 16.70 -5.04 -12.02
N ARG A 312 15.65 -5.62 -12.58
CA ARG A 312 15.42 -5.66 -14.02
C ARG A 312 14.02 -5.16 -14.29
N TRP A 313 13.92 -4.03 -14.97
CA TRP A 313 12.65 -3.49 -15.43
C TRP A 313 12.13 -4.36 -16.58
N ARG A 314 10.83 -4.61 -16.62
CA ARG A 314 10.17 -5.39 -17.68
C ARG A 314 8.97 -4.62 -18.21
N THR A 315 8.55 -4.97 -19.41
CA THR A 315 7.28 -4.46 -19.95
C THR A 315 6.15 -4.70 -18.93
N ASP A 316 5.32 -3.67 -18.73
CA ASP A 316 4.24 -3.59 -17.73
C ASP A 316 4.68 -3.44 -16.27
N ASP A 317 5.98 -3.29 -16.00
CA ASP A 317 6.42 -2.79 -14.70
C ASP A 317 6.00 -1.33 -14.48
N PRO A 318 5.90 -0.90 -13.22
CA PRO A 318 5.66 0.50 -12.93
C PRO A 318 6.65 1.42 -13.64
N ALA A 319 6.12 2.51 -14.18
CA ALA A 319 6.89 3.53 -14.90
C ALA A 319 7.61 4.52 -13.98
N VAL A 320 7.24 4.56 -12.69
CA VAL A 320 7.82 5.44 -11.68
C VAL A 320 8.05 4.67 -10.37
N ASP A 321 8.91 5.17 -9.49
CA ASP A 321 9.13 4.64 -8.13
C ASP A 321 8.15 5.23 -7.10
N TYR A 322 8.49 5.14 -5.80
CA TYR A 322 7.67 5.61 -4.69
C TYR A 322 7.48 7.13 -4.71
N ASP A 323 8.57 7.91 -4.81
CA ASP A 323 8.55 9.38 -4.87
C ASP A 323 8.07 9.90 -6.24
N GLY A 324 7.99 9.03 -7.24
CA GLY A 324 7.44 9.33 -8.56
C GLY A 324 8.51 9.65 -9.61
N ASP A 325 9.78 9.34 -9.31
CA ASP A 325 10.86 9.46 -10.26
C ASP A 325 10.75 8.37 -11.34
N PRO A 326 11.09 8.67 -12.61
CA PRO A 326 10.96 7.71 -13.69
C PRO A 326 11.87 6.48 -13.51
N ARG A 327 11.27 5.30 -13.71
CA ARG A 327 11.99 4.04 -13.93
C ARG A 327 12.37 3.89 -15.41
N PRO A 328 13.27 2.96 -15.77
CA PRO A 328 13.57 2.65 -17.16
C PRO A 328 12.30 2.30 -17.96
N ASP A 329 12.35 2.48 -19.28
CA ASP A 329 11.25 2.20 -20.21
C ASP A 329 11.60 1.15 -21.28
N VAL A 330 12.74 0.46 -21.09
CA VAL A 330 13.25 -0.58 -21.99
C VAL A 330 13.24 -1.92 -21.29
N ASP A 331 12.61 -2.92 -21.91
CA ASP A 331 12.52 -4.28 -21.37
C ASP A 331 13.91 -4.84 -21.02
N LEU A 332 14.00 -5.42 -19.82
CA LEU A 332 15.21 -5.94 -19.17
C LEU A 332 16.31 -4.91 -18.89
N ALA A 333 16.03 -3.61 -18.98
CA ALA A 333 16.98 -2.59 -18.58
C ALA A 333 17.38 -2.79 -17.10
N PRO A 334 18.69 -2.66 -16.77
CA PRO A 334 19.13 -2.63 -15.39
C PRO A 334 18.44 -1.50 -14.65
N ASP A 335 18.01 -1.83 -13.44
CA ASP A 335 17.43 -0.92 -12.49
C ASP A 335 17.91 -1.37 -11.11
N TRP A 336 17.60 -0.62 -10.09
CA TRP A 336 17.73 -1.00 -8.69
C TRP A 336 16.66 -1.98 -8.20
N ALA A 337 17.00 -2.74 -7.17
CA ALA A 337 16.00 -3.42 -6.35
C ALA A 337 15.49 -2.48 -5.25
N GLY A 338 14.22 -2.65 -4.87
CA GLY A 338 13.56 -1.89 -3.81
C GLY A 338 12.56 -0.85 -4.31
N ALA A 339 11.89 -0.22 -3.35
CA ALA A 339 10.84 0.77 -3.61
C ALA A 339 11.38 2.07 -4.21
N ASP A 340 12.51 2.58 -3.72
CA ASP A 340 12.94 3.95 -4.05
C ASP A 340 14.38 4.33 -3.61
N ARG A 341 14.92 5.46 -4.12
CA ARG A 341 16.29 6.01 -3.96
C ARG A 341 16.17 7.49 -3.82
N LEU A 342 17.20 8.02 -3.21
CA LEU A 342 17.50 9.42 -3.33
C LEU A 342 17.89 9.77 -4.78
N PRO A 343 17.29 10.81 -5.36
CA PRO A 343 17.51 11.26 -6.75
C PRO A 343 18.97 11.32 -7.22
#